data_AF-G0QG09-F1
#
_entry.id   AF-G0QG09-F1
#
_cell.length_a   1.000
_cell.length_b   1.000
_cell.length_c   1.000
_cell.angle_alpha   90.00
_cell.angle_beta   90.00
_cell.angle_gamma   90.00
#
_symmetry.space_group_name_H-M   'P 1'
#
loop_
_entity.id
_entity.type
_entity.pdbx_description
1 polymer ?
#
loop_
_entity_poly.entity_id
_entity_poly.type
_entity_poly.pdbx_seq_one_letter_code
_entity_poly.pdbx_strand_id
1 'polypeptide(L)'
;MSWKKGDSGYEADLLTAEPSGFETITLVPERSFSFEIVNERRCTGYAPEPGERAVCPEFRKIESGSQCSECRGKDIYSGYVRGDKDTDLDGSFSVYMAQISKMVKVGVTRDRNIPSRWVEQGADFGARVRKGLESGEALKVESRISSDGLAERIRKEAKLPPEDKPDLLRQEMKQRDFRGEVQDVQDLTRYSTMSASGFQRSGLFEGELESVRGQVISNGRLAMPLTSGKVIKKPEQKGLNSF
;
A
#
# COMPACT_ATOMS: atom_id res chain seq x y z
N MET A 1 -0.19 2.90 -6.60
CA MET A 1 -0.82 1.56 -6.68
C MET A 1 -2.17 1.61 -6.00
N SER A 2 -3.19 1.11 -6.69
CA SER A 2 -4.56 0.90 -6.21
C SER A 2 -4.88 -0.59 -6.30
N TRP A 3 -5.78 -1.06 -5.44
CA TRP A 3 -6.24 -2.45 -5.44
C TRP A 3 -7.74 -2.50 -5.67
N LYS A 4 -8.19 -3.40 -6.54
CA LYS A 4 -9.61 -3.64 -6.81
C LYS A 4 -9.91 -5.12 -6.61
N LYS A 5 -11.11 -5.44 -6.13
CA LYS A 5 -11.57 -6.83 -6.03
C LYS A 5 -12.13 -7.25 -7.39
N GLY A 6 -11.52 -8.25 -8.01
CA GLY A 6 -12.03 -8.93 -9.22
C GLY A 6 -12.56 -10.32 -8.89
N ASP A 7 -12.90 -11.08 -9.93
CA ASP A 7 -13.47 -12.43 -9.81
C ASP A 7 -12.45 -13.44 -9.25
N SER A 8 -11.18 -13.31 -9.64
CA SER A 8 -10.09 -14.17 -9.18
C SER A 8 -9.37 -13.63 -7.94
N GLY A 9 -9.98 -12.70 -7.20
CA GLY A 9 -9.37 -12.03 -6.06
C GLY A 9 -8.92 -10.59 -6.36
N TYR A 10 -8.15 -10.02 -5.44
CA TYR A 10 -7.66 -8.66 -5.55
C TYR A 10 -6.59 -8.51 -6.63
N GLU A 11 -6.74 -7.45 -7.43
CA GLU A 11 -5.86 -7.07 -8.53
C GLU A 11 -5.25 -5.69 -8.24
N ALA A 12 -3.98 -5.53 -8.58
CA ALA A 12 -3.24 -4.30 -8.43
C ALA A 12 -3.17 -3.53 -9.75
N ASP A 13 -3.47 -2.25 -9.67
CA ASP A 13 -3.31 -1.28 -10.74
C ASP A 13 -2.27 -0.23 -10.31
N LEU A 14 -1.42 0.16 -11.25
CA LEU A 14 -0.50 1.28 -11.10
C LEU A 14 -1.11 2.51 -11.77
N LEU A 15 -1.57 3.44 -10.95
CA LEU A 15 -1.95 4.78 -11.39
C LEU A 15 -0.70 5.66 -11.49
N THR A 16 -0.33 6.08 -12.70
CA THR A 16 0.72 7.06 -12.97
C THR A 16 0.10 8.43 -13.20
N ALA A 17 0.78 9.47 -12.73
CA ALA A 17 0.39 10.85 -12.97
C ALA A 17 1.26 11.41 -14.09
N GLU A 18 0.62 11.98 -15.10
CA GLU A 18 1.25 12.63 -16.25
C GLU A 18 0.89 14.12 -16.23
N PRO A 19 1.63 14.99 -16.96
CA PRO A 19 1.31 16.41 -17.04
C PRO A 19 -0.13 16.70 -17.48
N SER A 20 -0.69 15.86 -18.35
CA SER A 20 -2.02 16.04 -18.94
C SER A 20 -3.12 15.17 -18.31
N GLY A 21 -2.80 14.28 -17.37
CA GLY A 21 -3.78 13.29 -16.91
C GLY A 21 -3.24 12.22 -15.99
N PHE A 22 -3.96 11.10 -15.96
CA PHE A 22 -3.55 9.89 -15.27
C PHE A 22 -3.61 8.72 -16.24
N GLU A 23 -2.66 7.80 -16.13
CA GLU A 23 -2.68 6.53 -16.84
C GLU A 23 -2.77 5.39 -15.83
N THR A 24 -3.50 4.33 -16.19
CA THR A 24 -3.65 3.13 -15.36
C THR A 24 -3.01 1.95 -16.05
N ILE A 25 -2.05 1.33 -15.38
CA ILE A 25 -1.38 0.12 -15.84
C ILE A 25 -1.77 -1.03 -14.91
N THR A 26 -2.54 -2.00 -15.41
CA THR A 26 -2.87 -3.20 -14.64
C THR A 26 -1.66 -4.13 -14.53
N LEU A 27 -1.33 -4.51 -13.30
CA LEU A 27 -0.23 -5.40 -12.97
C LEU A 27 -0.72 -6.85 -13.09
N VAL A 28 -0.59 -7.44 -14.27
CA VAL A 28 -1.00 -8.82 -14.56
C VAL A 28 0.17 -9.76 -14.30
N PRO A 29 0.01 -10.83 -13.50
CA PRO A 29 1.02 -11.88 -13.39
C PRO A 29 1.44 -12.39 -14.78
N GLU A 30 2.70 -12.82 -14.92
CA GLU A 30 3.30 -13.36 -16.16
C GLU A 30 3.41 -12.35 -17.31
N ARG A 31 2.85 -11.14 -17.17
CA ARG A 31 3.05 -10.06 -18.14
C ARG A 31 4.44 -9.48 -17.99
N SER A 32 5.15 -9.37 -19.10
CA SER A 32 6.43 -8.67 -19.17
C SER A 32 6.26 -7.16 -19.02
N PHE A 33 7.07 -6.59 -18.12
CA PHE A 33 7.23 -5.15 -17.95
C PHE A 33 8.69 -4.77 -18.16
N SER A 34 8.90 -3.56 -18.67
CA SER A 34 10.23 -2.95 -18.77
C SER A 34 10.09 -1.46 -18.48
N PHE A 35 10.49 -1.06 -17.27
CA PHE A 35 10.46 0.34 -16.83
C PHE A 35 11.55 0.63 -15.80
N GLU A 36 11.97 1.88 -15.75
CA GLU A 36 12.96 2.35 -14.79
C GLU A 36 12.31 3.22 -13.71
N ILE A 37 12.49 2.85 -12.44
CA ILE A 37 12.11 3.70 -11.30
C ILE A 37 13.29 4.61 -10.97
N VAL A 38 13.11 5.91 -11.12
CA VAL A 38 14.20 6.87 -10.82
C VAL A 38 14.04 7.50 -9.43
N ASN A 39 15.14 8.06 -8.91
CA ASN A 39 15.13 8.82 -7.65
C ASN A 39 14.62 10.26 -7.82
N GLU A 40 13.59 10.42 -8.64
CA GLU A 40 12.82 11.64 -8.76
C GLU A 40 11.41 11.40 -8.20
N ARG A 41 10.81 12.44 -7.64
CA ARG A 41 9.40 12.41 -7.26
C ARG A 41 8.64 13.58 -7.84
N ARG A 42 7.40 13.34 -8.24
CA ARG A 42 6.47 14.32 -8.80
C ARG A 42 5.16 14.30 -8.01
N CYS A 43 4.50 15.45 -7.95
CA CYS A 43 3.20 15.60 -7.31
C CYS A 43 2.13 14.77 -8.05
N THR A 44 1.39 13.94 -7.31
CA THR A 44 0.37 13.03 -7.87
C THR A 44 -1.04 13.63 -7.89
N GLY A 45 -1.15 14.95 -7.90
CA GLY A 45 -2.43 15.67 -7.84
C GLY A 45 -3.06 15.77 -6.45
N TYR A 46 -4.37 16.04 -6.41
CA TYR A 46 -5.19 16.18 -5.19
C TYR A 46 -6.61 15.67 -5.39
N ALA A 47 -7.32 15.38 -4.30
CA ALA A 47 -8.76 15.08 -4.34
C ALA A 47 -9.57 16.36 -4.04
N PRO A 48 -10.26 16.95 -5.04
CA PRO A 48 -11.15 18.09 -4.81
C PRO A 48 -12.46 17.66 -4.10
N GLU A 49 -12.91 16.44 -4.37
CA GLU A 49 -14.16 15.87 -3.85
C GLU A 49 -13.99 14.37 -3.56
N PRO A 50 -14.89 13.75 -2.75
CA PRO A 50 -14.79 12.34 -2.42
C PRO A 50 -14.84 11.44 -3.66
N GLY A 51 -13.77 10.67 -3.89
CA GLY A 51 -13.66 9.77 -5.05
C GLY A 51 -13.12 10.44 -6.32
N GLU A 52 -12.92 11.75 -6.32
CA GLU A 52 -12.34 12.47 -7.45
C GLU A 52 -10.81 12.61 -7.35
N ARG A 53 -10.19 12.83 -8.51
CA ARG A 53 -8.75 13.04 -8.63
C ARG A 53 -8.45 14.13 -9.66
N ALA A 54 -7.88 15.23 -9.21
CA ALA A 54 -7.39 16.30 -10.07
C ALA A 54 -5.86 16.18 -10.25
N VAL A 55 -5.37 16.41 -11.46
CA VAL A 55 -3.93 16.45 -11.75
C VAL A 55 -3.25 17.63 -11.05
N CYS A 56 -1.95 17.51 -10.80
CA CYS A 56 -1.17 18.67 -10.35
C CYS A 56 -0.99 19.63 -11.54
N PRO A 57 -1.50 20.87 -11.50
CA PRO A 57 -1.42 21.78 -12.65
C PRO A 57 0.02 22.04 -13.11
N GLU A 58 0.95 22.02 -12.16
CA GLU A 58 2.36 22.34 -12.36
C GLU A 58 3.25 21.09 -12.49
N PHE A 59 2.68 19.89 -12.32
CA PHE A 59 3.40 18.61 -12.25
C PHE A 59 4.72 18.71 -11.46
N ARG A 60 4.67 19.37 -10.28
CA ARG A 60 5.89 19.81 -9.58
C ARG A 60 6.75 18.63 -9.13
N LYS A 61 8.06 18.79 -9.26
CA LYS A 61 9.03 17.94 -8.57
C LYS A 61 8.89 18.16 -7.05
N ILE A 62 8.97 17.09 -6.28
CA ILE A 62 8.87 17.12 -4.82
C ILE A 62 10.01 16.32 -4.19
N GLU A 63 10.43 16.70 -3.00
CA GLU A 63 11.51 16.01 -2.27
C GLU A 63 11.00 14.77 -1.51
N SER A 64 9.76 14.81 -1.02
CA SER A 64 9.16 13.74 -0.23
C SER A 64 7.64 13.72 -0.35
N GLY A 65 7.01 12.63 0.13
CA GLY A 65 5.56 12.47 0.08
C GLY A 65 5.03 12.31 -1.35
N SER A 66 3.74 12.55 -1.54
CA SER A 66 3.04 12.38 -2.84
C SER A 66 2.50 13.69 -3.41
N GLN A 67 2.54 14.79 -2.67
CA GLN A 67 1.89 16.04 -3.05
C GLN A 67 2.80 17.24 -2.78
N CYS A 68 2.75 18.24 -3.66
CA CYS A 68 3.31 19.56 -3.38
C CYS A 68 2.41 20.30 -2.36
N SER A 69 2.94 21.39 -1.78
CA SER A 69 2.21 22.19 -0.79
C SER A 69 0.86 22.69 -1.29
N GLU A 70 0.79 23.12 -2.56
CA GLU A 70 -0.43 23.64 -3.16
C GLU A 70 -1.51 22.56 -3.34
N CYS A 71 -1.17 21.42 -3.95
CA CYS A 71 -2.11 20.30 -4.09
C CYS A 71 -2.56 19.80 -2.71
N ARG A 72 -1.65 19.75 -1.73
CA ARG A 72 -2.00 19.38 -0.36
C ARG A 72 -3.00 20.34 0.28
N GLY A 73 -2.91 21.64 0.00
CA GLY A 73 -3.85 22.64 0.51
C GLY A 73 -5.25 22.55 -0.10
N LYS A 74 -5.37 21.97 -1.30
CA LYS A 74 -6.65 21.74 -2.01
C LYS A 74 -7.25 20.36 -1.76
N ASP A 75 -6.51 19.46 -1.10
CA ASP A 75 -6.92 18.08 -0.89
C ASP A 75 -7.88 17.98 0.29
N ILE A 76 -9.12 17.53 0.04
CA ILE A 76 -10.13 17.36 1.09
C ILE A 76 -9.69 16.38 2.18
N TYR A 77 -8.78 15.45 1.87
CA TYR A 77 -8.27 14.46 2.82
C TYR A 77 -7.09 14.98 3.66
N SER A 78 -6.58 16.17 3.38
CA SER A 78 -5.45 16.74 4.13
C SER A 78 -5.80 17.04 5.60
N GLY A 79 -7.07 17.41 5.88
CA GLY A 79 -7.61 17.62 7.24
C GLY A 79 -7.84 16.31 8.01
N TYR A 80 -8.15 15.22 7.33
CA TYR A 80 -8.38 13.90 7.94
C TYR A 80 -7.15 13.38 8.69
N VAL A 81 -5.95 13.68 8.19
CA VAL A 81 -4.67 13.26 8.80
C VAL A 81 -4.32 14.10 10.04
N ARG A 82 -4.93 15.29 10.21
CA ARG A 82 -4.64 16.21 11.32
C ARG A 82 -5.57 16.02 12.53
N GLY A 83 -6.59 15.17 12.42
CA GLY A 83 -7.51 14.92 13.53
C GLY A 83 -8.42 16.11 13.84
N ASP A 84 -8.66 16.99 12.85
CA ASP A 84 -9.63 18.07 13.00
C ASP A 84 -11.02 17.46 13.21
N LYS A 85 -11.64 17.85 14.33
CA LYS A 85 -12.87 17.27 14.91
C LYS A 85 -14.13 17.38 14.05
N ASP A 86 -14.06 18.07 12.92
CA ASP A 86 -15.20 18.40 12.05
C ASP A 86 -15.33 17.50 10.81
N THR A 87 -14.56 16.41 10.70
CA THR A 87 -14.90 15.39 9.71
C THR A 87 -15.88 14.40 10.33
N ASP A 88 -17.16 14.77 10.26
CA ASP A 88 -18.31 13.90 10.54
C ASP A 88 -18.22 12.69 9.62
N LEU A 89 -17.47 11.70 10.08
CA LEU A 89 -17.11 10.51 9.34
C LEU A 89 -18.22 9.50 9.56
N ASP A 90 -19.39 9.79 8.99
CA ASP A 90 -20.51 8.88 8.99
C ASP A 90 -20.07 7.50 8.48
N GLY A 91 -20.23 6.50 9.34
CA GLY A 91 -19.94 5.10 9.04
C GLY A 91 -19.33 4.34 10.20
N SER A 92 -19.41 3.01 10.09
CA SER A 92 -18.86 2.10 11.08
C SER A 92 -17.39 1.76 10.79
N PHE A 93 -16.60 1.70 11.87
CA PHE A 93 -15.18 1.42 11.86
C PHE A 93 -14.85 0.10 12.55
N SER A 94 -13.80 -0.52 12.05
CA SER A 94 -13.23 -1.76 12.56
C SER A 94 -11.77 -1.55 12.95
N VAL A 95 -11.38 -2.17 14.05
CA VAL A 95 -9.98 -2.35 14.43
C VAL A 95 -9.54 -3.71 13.93
N TYR A 96 -8.40 -3.76 13.24
CA TYR A 96 -7.80 -4.99 12.74
C TYR A 96 -6.36 -5.12 13.21
N MET A 97 -5.88 -6.36 13.20
CA MET A 97 -4.48 -6.70 13.26
C MET A 97 -4.06 -7.31 11.93
N ALA A 98 -2.82 -7.04 11.53
CA ALA A 98 -2.25 -7.60 10.32
C ALA A 98 -0.79 -7.98 10.58
N GLN A 99 -0.42 -9.18 10.21
CA GLN A 99 0.96 -9.61 10.17
C GLN A 99 1.57 -9.27 8.82
N ILE A 100 2.74 -8.65 8.86
CA ILE A 100 3.55 -8.36 7.69
C ILE A 100 4.97 -8.85 8.01
N SER A 101 5.34 -9.95 7.38
CA SER A 101 6.57 -10.69 7.62
C SER A 101 6.69 -11.06 9.10
N LYS A 102 7.71 -10.55 9.80
CA LYS A 102 7.97 -10.84 11.21
C LYS A 102 7.38 -9.80 12.18
N MET A 103 6.42 -9.00 11.72
CA MET A 103 5.83 -7.93 12.53
C MET A 103 4.31 -8.03 12.50
N VAL A 104 3.69 -7.72 13.64
CA VAL A 104 2.25 -7.55 13.75
C VAL A 104 1.97 -6.06 13.99
N LYS A 105 0.97 -5.56 13.28
CA LYS A 105 0.48 -4.19 13.43
C LYS A 105 -1.00 -4.17 13.74
N VAL A 106 -1.44 -3.13 14.42
CA VAL A 106 -2.85 -2.78 14.57
C VAL A 106 -3.19 -1.63 13.60
N GLY A 107 -4.46 -1.49 13.25
CA GLY A 107 -4.94 -0.30 12.57
C GLY A 107 -6.45 -0.18 12.58
N VAL A 108 -6.91 1.02 12.20
CA VAL A 108 -8.33 1.33 12.00
C VAL A 108 -8.64 1.45 10.51
N THR A 109 -9.83 1.00 10.11
CA THR A 109 -10.39 1.26 8.79
C THR A 109 -11.92 1.19 8.86
N ARG A 110 -12.61 1.64 7.81
CA ARG A 110 -14.07 1.45 7.69
C ARG A 110 -14.37 -0.04 7.59
N ASP A 111 -15.48 -0.50 8.17
CA ASP A 111 -15.84 -1.92 8.25
C ASP A 111 -15.78 -2.64 6.90
N ARG A 112 -16.28 -1.99 5.84
CA ARG A 112 -16.31 -2.52 4.47
C ARG A 112 -14.94 -2.67 3.81
N ASN A 113 -13.90 -1.99 4.32
CA ASN A 113 -12.59 -1.91 3.69
C ASN A 113 -11.56 -2.85 4.30
N ILE A 114 -11.94 -3.69 5.27
CA ILE A 114 -11.00 -4.53 6.02
C ILE A 114 -10.12 -5.42 5.12
N PRO A 115 -10.69 -6.26 4.21
CA PRO A 115 -9.86 -7.11 3.36
C PRO A 115 -8.97 -6.28 2.41
N SER A 116 -9.52 -5.24 1.79
CA SER A 116 -8.76 -4.32 0.93
C SER A 116 -7.58 -3.71 1.68
N ARG A 117 -7.76 -3.36 2.96
CA ARG A 117 -6.74 -2.73 3.79
C ARG A 117 -5.58 -3.66 4.12
N TRP A 118 -5.85 -4.95 4.32
CA TRP A 118 -4.81 -5.97 4.50
C TRP A 118 -4.00 -6.15 3.22
N VAL A 119 -4.68 -6.28 2.09
CA VAL A 119 -4.05 -6.44 0.76
C VAL A 119 -3.20 -5.22 0.41
N GLU A 120 -3.73 -4.00 0.52
CA GLU A 120 -3.00 -2.74 0.27
C GLU A 120 -1.69 -2.63 1.07
N GLN A 121 -1.70 -3.18 2.28
CA GLN A 121 -0.54 -3.14 3.16
C GLN A 121 0.44 -4.28 2.90
N GLY A 122 0.06 -5.29 2.13
CA GLY A 122 0.88 -6.46 1.84
C GLY A 122 1.05 -7.35 3.07
N ALA A 123 -0.04 -7.54 3.83
CA ALA A 123 -0.08 -8.47 4.94
C ALA A 123 0.03 -9.93 4.46
N ASP A 124 0.62 -10.80 5.29
CA ASP A 124 0.54 -12.25 5.13
C ASP A 124 -0.78 -12.75 5.74
N PHE A 125 -1.09 -12.27 6.95
CA PHE A 125 -2.30 -12.62 7.67
C PHE A 125 -3.03 -11.39 8.17
N GLY A 126 -4.36 -11.45 8.21
CA GLY A 126 -5.24 -10.40 8.71
C GLY A 126 -6.26 -10.95 9.68
N ALA A 127 -6.59 -10.18 10.73
CA ALA A 127 -7.66 -10.51 11.67
C ALA A 127 -8.42 -9.25 12.06
N ARG A 128 -9.75 -9.33 12.04
CA ARG A 128 -10.60 -8.26 12.56
C ARG A 128 -10.80 -8.46 14.05
N VAL A 129 -10.45 -7.45 14.85
CA VAL A 129 -10.48 -7.52 16.32
C VAL A 129 -11.80 -6.97 16.87
N ARG A 130 -12.26 -5.83 16.34
CA ARG A 130 -13.54 -5.18 16.69
C ARG A 130 -14.20 -4.64 15.43
N LYS A 131 -15.53 -4.48 15.45
CA LYS A 131 -16.36 -3.95 14.35
C LYS A 131 -17.46 -3.05 14.89
N GLY A 132 -18.05 -2.23 14.02
CA GLY A 132 -19.24 -1.45 14.40
C GLY A 132 -18.96 -0.29 15.35
N LEU A 133 -17.72 0.22 15.37
CA LEU A 133 -17.30 1.31 16.25
C LEU A 133 -17.51 2.65 15.56
N GLU A 134 -17.70 3.70 16.35
CA GLU A 134 -17.51 5.07 15.87
C GLU A 134 -16.02 5.38 15.69
N SER A 135 -15.71 6.42 14.90
CA SER A 135 -14.32 6.78 14.56
C SER A 135 -13.45 7.03 15.81
N GLY A 136 -13.94 7.83 16.76
CA GLY A 136 -13.22 8.15 17.99
C GLY A 136 -13.04 6.94 18.92
N GLU A 137 -14.00 6.02 18.97
CA GLU A 137 -13.88 4.78 19.73
C GLU A 137 -12.83 3.85 19.10
N ALA A 138 -12.87 3.69 17.78
CA ALA A 138 -11.90 2.86 17.05
C ALA A 138 -10.46 3.34 17.28
N LEU A 139 -10.21 4.66 17.26
CA LEU A 139 -8.90 5.25 17.53
C LEU A 139 -8.43 5.02 18.97
N LYS A 140 -9.33 5.11 19.96
CA LYS A 140 -9.01 4.78 21.36
C LYS A 140 -8.61 3.32 21.52
N VAL A 141 -9.33 2.40 20.86
CA VAL A 141 -9.04 0.96 20.90
C VAL A 141 -7.69 0.67 20.22
N GLU A 142 -7.42 1.25 19.05
CA GLU A 142 -6.12 1.14 18.37
C GLU A 142 -4.98 1.66 19.25
N SER A 143 -5.10 2.87 19.82
CA SER A 143 -4.07 3.48 20.66
C SER A 143 -3.74 2.63 21.87
N ARG A 144 -4.75 2.04 22.51
CA ARG A 144 -4.54 1.09 23.62
C ARG A 144 -3.75 -0.14 23.19
N ILE A 145 -4.11 -0.75 22.04
CA ILE A 145 -3.42 -1.93 21.52
C ILE A 145 -1.99 -1.61 21.05
N SER A 146 -1.77 -0.44 20.43
CA SER A 146 -0.47 0.03 19.95
C SER A 146 0.51 0.27 21.10
N SER A 147 0.02 0.86 22.19
CA SER A 147 0.82 1.13 23.40
C SER A 147 1.42 -0.12 24.05
N ASP A 148 0.87 -1.30 23.74
CA ASP A 148 1.37 -2.60 24.19
C ASP A 148 2.46 -3.19 23.26
N GLY A 149 3.14 -2.35 22.47
CA GLY A 149 4.34 -2.72 21.70
C GLY A 149 4.12 -3.15 20.24
N LEU A 150 2.91 -2.99 19.69
CA LEU A 150 2.66 -3.29 18.28
C LEU A 150 3.02 -2.13 17.36
N ALA A 151 3.60 -2.43 16.20
CA ALA A 151 4.02 -1.40 15.26
C ALA A 151 2.81 -0.76 14.55
N GLU A 152 2.81 0.56 14.38
CA GLU A 152 1.77 1.23 13.57
C GLU A 152 2.11 1.24 12.07
N ARG A 153 3.41 1.30 11.76
CA ARG A 153 3.95 1.44 10.40
C ARG A 153 5.09 0.46 10.14
N ILE A 154 4.97 -0.24 9.02
CA ILE A 154 5.97 -1.21 8.56
C ILE A 154 6.67 -0.68 7.30
N ARG A 155 8.00 -0.68 7.32
CA ARG A 155 8.84 -0.26 6.19
C ARG A 155 8.72 -1.26 5.04
N LYS A 156 9.05 -0.83 3.82
CA LYS A 156 8.73 -1.57 2.58
C LYS A 156 9.66 -2.76 2.41
N GLU A 157 10.92 -2.59 2.81
CA GLU A 157 11.97 -3.60 2.83
C GLU A 157 11.59 -4.76 3.74
N ALA A 158 10.93 -4.44 4.86
CA ALA A 158 10.49 -5.41 5.84
C ALA A 158 9.21 -6.16 5.42
N LYS A 159 8.66 -5.87 4.23
CA LYS A 159 7.55 -6.64 3.63
C LYS A 159 8.03 -7.79 2.76
N LEU A 160 9.33 -7.93 2.55
CA LEU A 160 9.84 -9.13 1.91
C LEU A 160 9.55 -10.32 2.81
N PRO A 161 8.98 -11.41 2.27
CA PRO A 161 8.64 -12.56 3.07
C PRO A 161 9.93 -13.17 3.64
N PRO A 162 9.96 -13.49 4.92
CA PRO A 162 11.03 -14.28 5.51
C PRO A 162 10.95 -15.74 5.00
N GLU A 163 12.08 -16.46 5.04
CA GLU A 163 12.12 -17.91 4.72
C GLU A 163 11.20 -18.71 5.66
N ASP A 164 11.16 -18.32 6.93
CA ASP A 164 10.22 -18.83 7.93
C ASP A 164 9.12 -17.79 8.17
N LYS A 165 7.85 -18.17 7.93
CA LYS A 165 6.65 -17.38 8.18
C LYS A 165 6.04 -17.77 9.53
N PRO A 166 6.55 -17.28 10.68
CA PRO A 166 5.98 -17.62 11.97
C PRO A 166 4.55 -17.10 12.06
N ASP A 167 3.64 -17.85 12.68
CA ASP A 167 2.26 -17.42 12.91
C ASP A 167 2.17 -16.48 14.13
N LEU A 168 2.78 -15.30 14.00
CA LEU A 168 2.82 -14.28 15.05
C LEU A 168 1.43 -13.69 15.29
N LEU A 169 0.59 -13.58 14.27
CA LEU A 169 -0.75 -13.03 14.41
C LEU A 169 -1.61 -13.89 15.34
N ARG A 170 -1.64 -15.22 15.17
CA ARG A 170 -2.40 -16.08 16.10
C ARG A 170 -1.84 -16.04 17.52
N GLN A 171 -0.52 -15.94 17.67
CA GLN A 171 0.11 -15.79 18.98
C GLN A 171 -0.35 -14.51 19.68
N GLU A 172 -0.28 -13.36 19.00
CA GLU A 172 -0.74 -12.07 19.51
C GLU A 172 -2.25 -12.07 19.82
N MET A 173 -3.06 -12.64 18.92
CA MET A 173 -4.50 -12.77 19.13
C MET A 173 -4.80 -13.60 20.39
N LYS A 174 -4.09 -14.71 20.60
CA LYS A 174 -4.24 -15.57 21.79
C LYS A 174 -3.78 -14.88 23.06
N GLN A 175 -2.61 -14.22 23.05
CA GLN A 175 -2.07 -13.51 24.22
C GLN A 175 -2.99 -12.38 24.69
N ARG A 176 -3.71 -11.75 23.76
CA ARG A 176 -4.61 -10.62 24.02
C ARG A 176 -6.09 -11.02 24.16
N ASP A 177 -6.39 -12.31 24.15
CA ASP A 177 -7.75 -12.89 24.19
C ASP A 177 -8.70 -12.32 23.12
N PHE A 178 -8.19 -12.12 21.91
CA PHE A 178 -8.99 -11.72 20.76
C PHE A 178 -9.52 -12.94 20.00
N ARG A 179 -10.81 -12.93 19.69
CA ARG A 179 -11.53 -14.06 19.04
C ARG A 179 -11.78 -13.87 17.54
N GLY A 180 -11.08 -12.94 16.91
CA GLY A 180 -11.18 -12.70 15.48
C GLY A 180 -10.66 -13.88 14.67
N GLU A 181 -11.30 -14.17 13.54
CA GLU A 181 -10.80 -15.14 12.56
C GLU A 181 -9.52 -14.59 11.91
N VAL A 182 -8.48 -15.42 11.87
CA VAL A 182 -7.23 -15.13 11.15
C VAL A 182 -7.35 -15.67 9.74
N GLN A 183 -7.25 -14.77 8.77
CA GLN A 183 -7.32 -15.05 7.35
C GLN A 183 -5.94 -14.93 6.70
N ASP A 184 -5.60 -15.86 5.81
CA ASP A 184 -4.46 -15.73 4.90
C ASP A 184 -4.82 -14.70 3.81
N VAL A 185 -4.02 -13.65 3.72
CA VAL A 185 -4.24 -12.55 2.79
C VAL A 185 -3.80 -12.94 1.38
N GLN A 186 -2.92 -13.95 1.24
CA GLN A 186 -2.52 -14.48 -0.06
C GLN A 186 -3.74 -15.03 -0.81
N ASP A 187 -4.62 -15.73 -0.12
CA ASP A 187 -5.87 -16.31 -0.65
C ASP A 187 -6.85 -15.25 -1.16
N LEU A 188 -6.68 -14.00 -0.75
CA LEU A 188 -7.49 -12.88 -1.22
C LEU A 188 -7.00 -12.34 -2.56
N THR A 189 -5.78 -12.64 -2.98
CA THR A 189 -5.17 -12.02 -4.16
C THR A 189 -4.94 -13.05 -5.27
N ARG A 190 -4.88 -12.57 -6.52
CA ARG A 190 -4.50 -13.44 -7.66
C ARG A 190 -2.99 -13.59 -7.85
N TYR A 191 -2.17 -12.98 -7.00
CA TYR A 191 -0.72 -13.00 -7.13
C TYR A 191 -0.16 -14.23 -6.43
N SER A 192 1.05 -14.66 -6.80
CA SER A 192 1.77 -15.68 -6.05
C SER A 192 2.41 -15.09 -4.78
N THR A 193 2.86 -15.97 -3.89
CA THR A 193 3.74 -15.53 -2.78
C THR A 193 5.01 -14.95 -3.37
N MET A 194 5.39 -13.76 -2.92
CA MET A 194 6.60 -13.10 -3.39
C MET A 194 7.85 -13.94 -3.09
N SER A 195 8.62 -14.27 -4.11
CA SER A 195 9.99 -14.72 -3.97
C SER A 195 10.89 -13.63 -4.55
N ALA A 196 11.86 -13.12 -3.79
CA ALA A 196 12.78 -12.11 -4.28
C ALA A 196 14.11 -12.23 -3.54
N SER A 197 15.21 -12.35 -4.29
CA SER A 197 16.56 -12.42 -3.73
C SER A 197 17.18 -11.04 -3.47
N GLY A 198 16.59 -9.96 -4.01
CA GLY A 198 17.05 -8.60 -3.80
C GLY A 198 15.93 -7.56 -3.69
N PHE A 199 16.22 -6.44 -3.03
CA PHE A 199 15.32 -5.28 -2.93
C PHE A 199 16.01 -4.02 -3.47
N GLN A 200 15.37 -3.33 -4.41
CA GLN A 200 15.86 -2.04 -4.90
C GLN A 200 14.77 -0.98 -4.90
N ARG A 201 15.12 0.23 -4.47
CA ARG A 201 14.21 1.39 -4.45
C ARG A 201 14.13 2.15 -5.78
N SER A 202 15.08 1.90 -6.68
CA SER A 202 15.25 2.56 -7.96
C SER A 202 16.08 1.66 -8.87
N GLY A 203 15.97 1.86 -10.20
CA GLY A 203 16.63 1.06 -11.21
C GLY A 203 15.64 0.44 -12.19
N LEU A 204 16.16 -0.42 -13.06
CA LEU A 204 15.40 -1.13 -14.08
C LEU A 204 14.62 -2.30 -13.46
N PHE A 205 13.31 -2.31 -13.67
CA PHE A 205 12.47 -3.49 -13.55
C PHE A 205 12.23 -4.04 -14.96
N GLU A 206 12.78 -5.22 -15.24
CA GLU A 206 12.63 -5.90 -16.53
C GLU A 206 12.32 -7.38 -16.32
N GLY A 207 11.34 -7.88 -17.08
CA GLY A 207 10.92 -9.28 -17.06
C GLY A 207 9.45 -9.45 -16.70
N GLU A 208 9.04 -10.70 -16.53
CA GLU A 208 7.67 -11.06 -16.17
C GLU A 208 7.34 -10.70 -14.72
N LEU A 209 6.17 -10.13 -14.51
CA LEU A 209 5.67 -9.88 -13.16
C LEU A 209 5.28 -11.21 -12.52
N GLU A 210 5.98 -11.62 -11.46
CA GLU A 210 5.65 -12.82 -10.71
C GLU A 210 4.60 -12.53 -9.64
N SER A 211 4.84 -11.49 -8.83
CA SER A 211 4.04 -11.23 -7.64
C SER A 211 3.87 -9.74 -7.36
N VAL A 212 2.78 -9.41 -6.65
CA VAL A 212 2.54 -8.08 -6.09
C VAL A 212 2.13 -8.24 -4.63
N ARG A 213 2.83 -7.52 -3.74
CA ARG A 213 2.58 -7.51 -2.30
C ARG A 213 2.45 -6.08 -1.79
N GLY A 214 1.21 -5.63 -1.57
CA GLY A 214 0.88 -4.30 -1.09
C GLY A 214 1.28 -3.17 -2.04
N GLN A 215 2.54 -2.74 -2.00
CA GLN A 215 3.10 -1.74 -2.93
C GLN A 215 4.41 -2.20 -3.57
N VAL A 216 4.79 -3.46 -3.34
CA VAL A 216 6.03 -4.05 -3.83
C VAL A 216 5.68 -5.00 -4.97
N ILE A 217 6.37 -4.88 -6.08
CA ILE A 217 6.28 -5.82 -7.20
C ILE A 217 7.55 -6.68 -7.24
N SER A 218 7.46 -7.87 -7.82
CA SER A 218 8.63 -8.71 -8.06
C SER A 218 8.53 -9.55 -9.33
N ASN A 219 9.70 -9.83 -9.91
CA ASN A 219 9.91 -10.77 -11.02
C ASN A 219 10.73 -12.02 -10.59
N GLY A 220 10.67 -12.40 -9.30
CA GLY A 220 11.43 -13.53 -8.74
C GLY A 220 12.88 -13.20 -8.36
N ARG A 221 13.54 -12.36 -9.17
CA ARG A 221 14.92 -11.92 -8.89
C ARG A 221 14.96 -10.66 -8.04
N LEU A 222 14.13 -9.68 -8.39
CA LEU A 222 14.16 -8.34 -7.82
C LEU A 222 12.79 -7.96 -7.29
N ALA A 223 12.76 -7.34 -6.11
CA ALA A 223 11.59 -6.67 -5.57
C ALA A 223 11.77 -5.15 -5.59
N MET A 224 10.74 -4.43 -6.05
CA MET A 224 10.77 -2.97 -6.13
C MET A 224 9.49 -2.32 -5.57
N PRO A 225 9.60 -1.27 -4.75
CA PRO A 225 8.44 -0.57 -4.22
C PRO A 225 7.93 0.50 -5.18
N LEU A 226 6.67 0.39 -5.60
CA LEU A 226 5.94 1.40 -6.39
C LEU A 226 5.26 2.42 -5.47
N THR A 227 6.07 3.23 -4.77
CA THR A 227 5.55 4.26 -3.85
C THR A 227 4.99 5.47 -4.61
N SER A 228 3.89 6.03 -4.13
CA SER A 228 3.27 7.24 -4.70
C SER A 228 4.30 8.34 -4.95
N GLY A 229 4.20 9.01 -6.09
CA GLY A 229 5.05 10.12 -6.48
C GLY A 229 6.39 9.71 -7.09
N LYS A 230 6.83 8.45 -7.02
CA LYS A 230 8.03 8.02 -7.77
C LYS A 230 7.80 8.14 -9.28
N VAL A 231 8.81 8.65 -9.98
CA VAL A 231 8.81 8.73 -11.44
C VAL A 231 9.22 7.39 -12.03
N ILE A 232 8.45 6.95 -13.03
CA ILE A 232 8.70 5.73 -13.81
C ILE A 232 8.97 6.18 -15.25
N LYS A 233 10.03 5.67 -15.86
CA LYS A 233 10.41 5.99 -17.24
C LYS A 233 10.44 4.73 -18.09
N LYS A 234 10.25 4.90 -19.40
CA LYS A 234 10.66 3.88 -20.36
C LYS A 234 12.18 3.78 -20.34
N PRO A 235 12.77 2.58 -20.31
CA PRO A 235 14.22 2.44 -20.33
C PRO A 235 14.77 3.02 -21.64
N GLU A 236 15.74 3.91 -21.54
CA GLU A 236 16.47 4.40 -22.71
C GLU A 236 17.66 3.49 -22.97
N GLN A 237 17.66 2.79 -24.10
CA GLN A 237 18.81 2.03 -24.54
C GLN A 237 19.88 3.03 -25.02
N LYS A 238 20.88 3.32 -24.16
CA LYS A 238 22.05 4.08 -24.62
C LYS A 238 22.80 3.20 -25.62
N GLY A 239 22.72 3.55 -26.90
CA GLY A 239 23.47 2.86 -27.94
C GLY A 239 24.97 2.86 -27.63
N LEU A 240 25.67 1.79 -28.00
CA LEU A 240 27.11 1.57 -27.81
C LEU A 240 28.01 2.70 -28.38
N ASN A 241 27.45 3.66 -29.14
CA ASN A 241 28.17 4.77 -29.75
C ASN A 241 28.45 5.96 -28.81
N SER A 242 28.19 5.83 -27.51
CA SER A 242 28.42 6.90 -26.52
C SER A 242 29.54 6.60 -25.51
N PHE A 243 30.47 5.68 -25.85
CA PHE A 243 31.69 5.41 -25.08
C PHE A 243 32.92 5.63 -25.96
#